data_AF-A0A1G2LVB2-F1
#
_entry.id   AF-A0A1G2LVB2-F1
#
_cell.length_a   1.000
_cell.length_b   1.000
_cell.length_c   1.000
_cell.angle_alpha   90.00
_cell.angle_beta   90.00
_cell.angle_gamma   90.00
#
_symmetry.space_group_name_H-M   'P 1'
#
loop_
_entity.id
_entity.type
_entity.pdbx_description
1 polymer ?
#
loop_
_entity_poly.entity_id
_entity_poly.type
_entity_poly.pdbx_seq_one_letter_code
_entity_poly.pdbx_strand_id
1 'polypeptide(L)'
;MSNTSLINFGYAIIETDLKRLKNYKSLNEDLDKIFSIVNKPWMEFGKIIDEQRMIYQETDIICYKRRGPVSSHGLSPASGIRLIYAIVKKSTFIPLLLFLASEESKYPLRICKDMVKKRICDFGDAIANSSQPQMAKPQLLP
;
A
#
# COMPACT_ATOMS: atom_id res chain seq x y z
N MET A 1 -3.64 -13.75 12.68
CA MET A 1 -2.59 -13.18 11.82
C MET A 1 -1.93 -12.04 12.56
N SER A 2 -0.61 -11.93 12.55
CA SER A 2 0.06 -10.73 13.06
C SER A 2 -0.08 -9.60 12.04
N ASN A 3 -0.29 -8.37 12.51
CA ASN A 3 -0.33 -7.18 11.65
C ASN A 3 0.96 -7.03 10.81
N THR A 4 2.05 -7.65 11.25
CA THR A 4 3.36 -7.67 10.60
C THR A 4 3.35 -8.28 9.19
N SER A 5 2.61 -9.38 8.96
CA SER A 5 2.57 -10.03 7.64
C SER A 5 1.87 -9.18 6.58
N LEU A 6 0.83 -8.44 6.98
CA LEU A 6 0.08 -7.52 6.12
C LEU A 6 0.93 -6.30 5.70
N ILE A 7 1.67 -5.76 6.66
CA ILE A 7 2.54 -4.61 6.44
C ILE A 7 3.68 -4.99 5.49
N ASN A 8 4.34 -6.13 5.70
CA ASN A 8 5.44 -6.61 4.85
C ASN A 8 4.99 -6.84 3.39
N PHE A 9 3.78 -7.34 3.18
CA PHE A 9 3.21 -7.50 1.85
C PHE A 9 3.04 -6.16 1.11
N GLY A 10 2.48 -5.15 1.79
CA GLY A 10 2.36 -3.82 1.21
C GLY A 10 3.72 -3.19 0.89
N TYR A 11 4.73 -3.38 1.74
CA TYR A 11 6.10 -2.94 1.46
C TYR A 11 6.69 -3.62 0.21
N ALA A 12 6.50 -4.92 0.05
CA ALA A 12 6.95 -5.65 -1.14
C ALA A 12 6.29 -5.14 -2.43
N ILE A 13 5.01 -4.76 -2.35
CA ILE A 13 4.28 -4.13 -3.47
C ILE A 13 4.96 -2.82 -3.91
N ILE A 14 5.22 -1.92 -2.97
CA ILE A 14 5.80 -0.60 -3.29
C ILE A 14 7.28 -0.66 -3.63
N GLU A 15 7.99 -1.73 -3.27
CA GLU A 15 9.39 -1.92 -3.67
C GLU A 15 9.55 -1.91 -5.19
N THR A 16 8.59 -2.49 -5.92
CA THR A 16 8.58 -2.48 -7.39
C THR A 16 8.38 -1.05 -7.92
N ASP A 17 7.49 -0.28 -7.29
CA ASP A 17 7.26 1.12 -7.64
C ASP A 17 8.50 1.98 -7.33
N LEU A 18 9.18 1.72 -6.21
CA LEU A 18 10.44 2.37 -5.84
C LEU A 18 11.57 2.08 -6.84
N LYS A 19 11.69 0.84 -7.33
CA LYS A 19 12.66 0.48 -8.38
C LYS A 19 12.41 1.26 -9.67
N ARG A 20 11.14 1.46 -10.05
CA ARG A 20 10.75 2.30 -11.19
C ARG A 20 11.09 3.78 -10.95
N LEU A 21 10.90 4.25 -9.72
CA LEU A 21 11.15 5.64 -9.30
C LEU A 21 12.57 5.89 -8.78
N LYS A 22 13.54 5.02 -9.07
CA LYS A 22 14.91 5.06 -8.51
C LYS A 22 15.68 6.37 -8.72
N ASN A 23 15.28 7.20 -9.68
CA ASN A 23 15.94 8.49 -9.95
C ASN A 23 15.65 9.55 -8.87
N TYR A 24 14.62 9.35 -8.05
CA TYR A 24 14.21 10.27 -7.01
C TYR A 24 14.89 9.95 -5.67
N LYS A 25 16.08 10.54 -5.48
CA LYS A 25 17.01 10.32 -4.35
C LYS A 25 16.51 10.81 -2.98
N SER A 26 15.35 10.36 -2.52
CA SER A 26 14.87 10.57 -1.14
C SER A 26 13.58 9.80 -0.86
N LEU A 27 13.05 9.07 -1.85
CA LEU A 27 11.72 8.48 -1.76
C LEU A 27 11.53 7.58 -0.54
N ASN A 28 12.54 6.78 -0.17
CA ASN A 28 12.43 5.95 1.04
C ASN A 28 12.25 6.81 2.30
N GLU A 29 13.08 7.84 2.48
CA GLU A 29 12.97 8.75 3.64
C GLU A 29 11.66 9.54 3.64
N ASP A 30 11.22 10.01 2.46
CA ASP A 30 9.96 10.74 2.30
C ASP A 30 8.75 9.83 2.60
N LEU A 31 8.82 8.56 2.21
CA LEU A 31 7.81 7.55 2.53
C LEU A 31 7.83 7.16 4.00
N ASP A 32 8.98 6.98 4.62
CA ASP A 32 9.10 6.65 6.05
C ASP A 32 8.44 7.74 6.90
N LYS A 33 8.63 9.02 6.53
CA LYS A 33 7.92 10.13 7.15
C LYS A 33 6.40 9.99 7.00
N ILE A 34 5.91 9.64 5.81
CA ILE A 34 4.48 9.41 5.57
C ILE A 34 3.97 8.22 6.40
N PHE A 35 4.67 7.09 6.38
CA PHE A 35 4.30 5.88 7.11
C PHE A 35 4.33 6.07 8.62
N SER A 36 5.29 6.83 9.16
CA SER A 36 5.33 7.16 10.59
C SER A 36 4.12 7.99 11.05
N ILE A 37 3.54 8.81 10.15
CA ILE A 37 2.33 9.58 10.44
C ILE A 37 1.10 8.67 10.40
N VAL A 38 1.04 7.76 9.43
CA VAL A 38 -0.14 6.89 9.24
C VAL A 38 -0.16 5.70 10.22
N ASN A 39 1.00 5.20 10.67
CA ASN A 39 1.09 4.11 11.65
C ASN A 39 0.84 4.53 13.10
N LYS A 40 0.46 5.78 13.37
CA LYS A 40 0.02 6.20 14.71
C LYS A 40 -1.44 5.82 14.87
N PRO A 41 -1.78 4.81 15.69
CA PRO A 41 -3.10 4.18 15.70
C PRO A 41 -4.23 5.07 16.27
N TRP A 42 -3.94 6.32 16.64
CA TRP A 42 -4.80 7.16 17.49
C TRP A 42 -4.80 8.66 17.15
N MET A 43 -4.22 9.10 16.03
CA MET A 43 -4.53 10.44 15.56
C MET A 43 -5.79 10.35 14.70
N GLU A 44 -6.93 10.59 15.35
CA GLU A 44 -8.11 11.17 14.68
C GLU A 44 -7.61 12.12 13.60
N PHE A 45 -8.13 11.96 12.38
CA PHE A 45 -7.73 12.60 11.13
C PHE A 45 -7.70 14.14 11.21
N GLY A 46 -6.75 14.67 11.97
CA GLY A 46 -6.44 16.07 12.10
C GLY A 46 -5.82 16.52 10.79
N LYS A 47 -6.68 17.03 9.90
CA LYS A 47 -6.33 17.81 8.71
C LYS A 47 -5.14 17.22 7.93
N ILE A 48 -5.26 15.98 7.50
CA ILE A 48 -4.43 15.49 6.39
C ILE A 48 -4.96 16.18 5.13
N ILE A 49 -4.18 17.12 4.60
CA ILE A 49 -4.55 17.90 3.42
C ILE A 49 -4.67 16.94 2.23
N ASP A 50 -5.93 16.76 1.81
CA ASP A 50 -6.44 16.08 0.62
C ASP A 50 -6.58 14.54 0.72
N GLU A 51 -7.67 14.10 1.36
CA GLU A 51 -8.16 12.72 1.32
C GLU A 51 -9.27 12.55 0.27
N GLN A 52 -8.95 11.88 -0.84
CA GLN A 52 -9.98 11.26 -1.68
C GLN A 52 -10.27 9.86 -1.16
N ARG A 53 -11.41 9.68 -0.48
CA ARG A 53 -11.87 8.37 0.00
C ARG A 53 -12.35 7.52 -1.17
N MET A 54 -11.76 6.35 -1.32
CA MET A 54 -12.22 5.32 -2.25
C MET A 54 -12.90 4.22 -1.44
N ILE A 55 -14.23 4.21 -1.42
CA ILE A 55 -15.02 3.20 -0.69
C ILE A 55 -15.13 1.96 -1.57
N TYR A 56 -14.62 0.83 -1.07
CA TYR A 56 -14.86 -0.50 -1.63
C TYR A 56 -15.83 -1.22 -0.70
N GLN A 57 -17.08 -1.44 -1.15
CA GLN A 57 -18.18 -1.84 -0.26
C GLN A 57 -18.19 -3.34 0.12
N GLU A 58 -17.24 -4.15 -0.34
CA GLU A 58 -17.31 -5.61 -0.13
C GLU A 58 -16.35 -6.16 0.95
N THR A 59 -15.59 -5.33 1.65
CA THR A 59 -14.72 -5.77 2.74
C THR A 59 -14.45 -4.59 3.67
N ASP A 60 -14.03 -4.82 4.92
CA ASP A 60 -13.58 -3.80 5.90
C ASP A 60 -12.30 -3.05 5.45
N ILE A 61 -12.25 -2.63 4.20
CA ILE A 61 -11.10 -2.04 3.52
C ILE A 61 -11.51 -0.67 3.02
N ILE A 62 -10.85 0.35 3.57
CA ILE A 62 -11.00 1.73 3.12
C ILE A 62 -9.71 2.16 2.46
N CYS A 63 -9.80 2.62 1.22
CA CYS A 63 -8.63 3.09 0.48
C CYS A 63 -8.55 4.61 0.48
N TYR A 64 -7.34 5.11 0.61
CA TYR A 64 -7.00 6.53 0.68
C TYR A 64 -5.89 6.84 -0.33
N LYS A 65 -5.92 8.05 -0.89
CA LYS A 65 -4.82 8.62 -1.66
C LYS A 65 -4.20 9.75 -0.85
N ARG A 66 -2.88 9.74 -0.71
CA ARG A 66 -2.11 10.80 -0.05
C ARG A 66 -1.06 11.37 -0.97
N ARG A 67 -0.88 12.68 -0.87
CA ARG A 67 0.19 13.42 -1.54
C ARG A 67 1.40 13.55 -0.64
N GLY A 68 2.59 13.45 -1.21
CA GLY A 68 3.85 13.58 -0.48
C GLY A 68 4.87 14.37 -1.30
N PRO A 69 5.83 15.04 -0.63
CA PRO A 69 6.91 15.72 -1.33
C PRO A 69 7.90 14.70 -1.92
N VAL A 70 8.80 15.20 -2.78
CA VAL A 70 10.05 14.52 -3.12
C VAL A 70 11.19 15.48 -2.84
N SER A 71 11.71 15.39 -1.63
CA SER A 71 12.57 16.42 -1.03
C SER A 71 13.85 16.64 -1.86
N SER A 72 14.47 15.57 -2.35
CA SER A 72 15.68 15.61 -3.19
C SER A 72 15.53 16.32 -4.52
N HIS A 73 14.29 16.50 -4.99
CA HIS A 73 13.98 17.15 -6.26
C HIS A 73 13.20 18.45 -6.07
N GLY A 74 13.07 18.93 -4.82
CA GLY A 74 12.32 20.14 -4.49
C GLY A 74 10.83 20.05 -4.84
N LEU A 75 10.27 18.85 -5.00
CA LEU A 75 8.87 18.68 -5.37
C LEU A 75 8.00 18.82 -4.12
N SER A 76 7.05 19.76 -4.18
CA SER A 76 6.04 19.93 -3.14
C SER A 76 5.05 18.76 -3.14
N PRO A 77 4.20 18.59 -2.12
CA PRO A 77 3.15 17.57 -2.14
C PRO A 77 2.26 17.64 -3.40
N ALA A 78 2.02 18.84 -3.96
CA ALA A 78 1.20 18.99 -5.16
C ALA A 78 1.86 18.33 -6.39
N SER A 79 3.18 18.44 -6.53
CA SER A 79 3.93 17.93 -7.68
C SER A 79 4.76 16.66 -7.40
N GLY A 80 4.78 16.19 -6.16
CA GLY A 80 5.58 15.05 -5.72
C GLY A 80 4.87 13.71 -5.91
N ILE A 81 4.86 12.87 -4.89
CA ILE A 81 4.31 11.51 -4.96
C ILE A 81 2.81 11.46 -4.69
N ARG A 82 2.23 10.36 -5.16
CA ARG A 82 0.88 9.87 -4.89
C ARG A 82 1.03 8.48 -4.29
N LEU A 83 0.67 8.35 -3.02
CA LEU A 83 0.62 7.09 -2.32
C LEU A 83 -0.84 6.69 -2.16
N ILE A 84 -1.22 5.54 -2.71
CA ILE A 84 -2.50 4.90 -2.41
C ILE A 84 -2.25 3.81 -1.37
N TYR A 85 -3.08 3.79 -0.35
CA TYR A 85 -3.00 2.82 0.73
C TYR A 85 -4.38 2.39 1.19
N ALA A 86 -4.46 1.19 1.78
CA ALA A 86 -5.65 0.66 2.40
C ALA A 86 -5.51 0.64 3.92
N ILE A 87 -6.63 0.86 4.61
CA ILE A 87 -6.83 0.50 6.02
C ILE A 87 -7.76 -0.69 6.06
N VAL A 88 -7.24 -1.83 6.51
CA VAL A 88 -7.98 -3.09 6.67
C VAL A 88 -8.34 -3.28 8.14
N LYS A 89 -9.60 -3.66 8.43
CA LYS A 89 -10.10 -3.92 9.80
C LYS A 89 -9.75 -2.80 10.79
N LYS A 90 -9.85 -1.54 10.33
CA LYS A 90 -9.64 -0.30 11.09
C LYS A 90 -8.26 -0.14 11.75
N SER A 91 -7.27 -0.96 11.42
CA SER A 91 -5.99 -0.97 12.16
C SER A 91 -4.77 -1.30 11.32
N THR A 92 -4.96 -1.95 10.17
CA THR A 92 -3.83 -2.38 9.35
C THR A 92 -3.67 -1.46 8.14
N PHE A 93 -2.61 -0.66 8.15
CA PHE A 93 -2.16 0.09 7.00
C PHE A 93 -1.43 -0.81 6.00
N ILE A 94 -1.82 -0.73 4.73
CA ILE A 94 -1.17 -1.46 3.64
C ILE A 94 -0.91 -0.45 2.52
N PRO A 95 0.35 -0.10 2.22
CA PRO A 95 0.64 0.69 1.03
C PRO A 95 0.40 -0.16 -0.22
N LEU A 96 -0.28 0.42 -1.21
CA LEU A 96 -0.83 -0.33 -2.33
C LEU A 96 -0.42 0.20 -3.70
N LEU A 97 -0.01 1.45 -3.83
CA LEU A 97 0.51 1.99 -5.10
C LEU A 97 1.29 3.27 -4.83
N LEU A 98 2.43 3.43 -5.51
CA LEU A 98 3.23 4.64 -5.46
C LEU A 98 3.55 5.15 -6.86
N PHE A 99 3.26 6.40 -7.15
CA PHE A 99 3.59 7.05 -8.42
C PHE A 99 3.80 8.54 -8.23
N LEU A 100 4.30 9.24 -9.26
CA LEU A 100 4.46 10.69 -9.22
C LEU A 100 3.21 11.41 -9.71
N ALA A 101 3.05 12.67 -9.32
CA ALA A 101 2.01 13.55 -9.86
C ALA A 101 2.04 13.62 -11.39
N SER A 102 3.24 13.59 -11.99
CA SER A 102 3.43 13.56 -13.45
C SER A 102 2.92 12.28 -14.12
N GLU A 103 2.69 11.22 -13.35
CA GLU A 103 2.17 9.95 -13.82
C GLU A 103 0.66 9.80 -13.60
N GLU A 104 -0.02 10.81 -13.01
CA GLU A 104 -1.44 10.72 -12.62
C GLU A 104 -2.37 10.44 -13.81
N SER A 105 -2.00 10.83 -15.04
CA SER A 105 -2.72 10.48 -16.27
C SER A 105 -2.66 8.99 -16.63
N LYS A 106 -1.61 8.27 -16.23
CA LYS A 106 -1.45 6.82 -16.41
C LYS A 106 -2.16 6.01 -15.32
N TYR A 107 -2.45 6.66 -14.20
CA TYR A 107 -3.11 6.07 -13.03
C TYR A 107 -4.44 6.79 -12.71
N PRO A 108 -5.40 6.83 -13.65
CA PRO A 108 -6.74 7.33 -13.36
C PRO A 108 -7.40 6.48 -12.26
N LEU A 109 -8.40 7.06 -11.60
CA LEU A 109 -9.07 6.45 -10.45
C LEU A 109 -9.51 5.00 -10.71
N ARG A 110 -10.02 4.69 -11.91
CA ARG A 110 -10.43 3.34 -12.31
C ARG A 110 -9.26 2.35 -12.30
N ILE A 111 -8.14 2.70 -12.92
CA ILE A 111 -6.94 1.84 -12.94
C ILE A 111 -6.42 1.64 -11.52
N CYS A 112 -6.41 2.70 -10.70
CA CYS A 112 -6.06 2.58 -9.29
C CYS A 112 -6.97 1.59 -8.55
N LYS A 113 -8.29 1.65 -8.76
CA LYS A 113 -9.25 0.70 -8.17
C LYS A 113 -8.95 -0.74 -8.60
N ASP A 114 -8.74 -0.96 -9.89
CA ASP A 114 -8.52 -2.30 -10.44
C ASP A 114 -7.20 -2.90 -9.93
N MET A 115 -6.13 -2.10 -9.88
CA MET A 115 -4.84 -2.51 -9.33
C MET A 115 -4.92 -2.81 -7.83
N VAL A 116 -5.59 -1.94 -7.06
CA VAL A 116 -5.82 -2.14 -5.63
C VAL A 116 -6.62 -3.41 -5.37
N LYS A 117 -7.73 -3.61 -6.11
CA LYS A 117 -8.56 -4.81 -6.02
C LYS A 117 -7.74 -6.06 -6.31
N LYS A 118 -6.98 -6.06 -7.40
CA LYS A 118 -6.08 -7.17 -7.75
C LYS A 118 -5.07 -7.46 -6.64
N ARG A 119 -4.38 -6.43 -6.13
CA ARG A 119 -3.39 -6.59 -5.05
C ARG A 119 -4.00 -7.12 -3.74
N ILE A 120 -5.26 -6.78 -3.45
CA ILE A 120 -6.02 -7.32 -2.31
C ILE A 120 -6.48 -8.77 -2.56
N CYS A 121 -6.91 -9.11 -3.78
CA CYS A 121 -7.28 -10.48 -4.15
C CYS A 121 -6.07 -11.42 -4.12
N ASP A 122 -4.95 -11.01 -4.76
CA ASP A 122 -3.69 -11.75 -4.75
C ASP A 122 -3.21 -12.02 -3.30
N PHE A 123 -3.48 -11.08 -2.38
CA PHE A 123 -3.26 -11.26 -0.96
C PHE A 123 -4.18 -12.32 -0.34
N GLY A 124 -5.49 -12.25 -0.59
CA GLY A 124 -6.45 -13.25 -0.13
C GLY A 124 -6.08 -14.67 -0.57
N ASP A 125 -5.64 -14.82 -1.82
CA ASP A 125 -5.20 -16.10 -2.37
C ASP A 125 -3.88 -16.57 -1.78
N ALA A 126 -2.91 -15.68 -1.57
CA ALA A 126 -1.65 -16.02 -0.89
C ALA A 126 -1.87 -16.51 0.54
N ILE A 127 -2.84 -15.95 1.26
CA ILE A 127 -3.23 -16.43 2.60
C ILE A 127 -3.87 -17.81 2.52
N ALA A 128 -4.86 -17.98 1.63
CA ALA A 128 -5.58 -19.24 1.48
C ALA A 128 -4.63 -20.40 1.18
N ASN A 129 -3.63 -20.15 0.32
CA ASN A 129 -2.61 -21.13 -0.04
C ASN A 129 -1.56 -21.36 1.07
N SER A 130 -1.23 -20.33 1.86
CA SER A 130 -0.32 -20.48 3.03
C SER A 130 -0.97 -21.16 4.25
N SER A 131 -2.30 -21.28 4.27
CA SER A 131 -3.07 -21.90 5.35
C SER A 131 -3.45 -23.35 5.06
N GLN A 132 -3.11 -23.89 3.88
CA GLN A 132 -3.26 -25.31 3.61
C GLN A 132 -2.12 -26.06 4.33
N PRO A 133 -2.41 -26.98 5.27
CA PRO A 133 -1.37 -27.83 5.82
C PRO A 133 -0.76 -28.63 4.66
N GLN A 134 0.56 -28.59 4.53
CA GLN A 134 1.27 -29.55 3.70
C GLN A 134 0.85 -30.93 4.20
N MET A 135 -0.01 -31.62 3.46
CA MET A 135 -0.30 -33.02 3.75
C MET A 135 1.04 -33.74 3.65
N ALA A 136 1.55 -34.15 4.79
CA ALA A 136 2.72 -35.00 4.88
C ALA A 136 2.48 -36.17 3.92
N LYS A 137 3.34 -36.29 2.91
CA LYS A 137 3.38 -37.49 2.08
C LYS A 137 3.42 -38.67 3.04
N PRO A 138 2.48 -39.64 2.95
CA PRO A 138 2.59 -40.84 3.76
C PRO A 138 3.94 -41.49 3.44
N GLN A 139 4.81 -41.53 4.44
CA GLN A 139 6.00 -42.37 4.40
C GLN A 139 5.48 -43.80 4.35
N LEU A 140 5.57 -44.41 3.17
CA LEU A 140 5.52 -45.86 3.06
C LEU A 140 6.76 -46.40 3.78
N LEU A 141 6.53 -47.05 4.91
CA LEU A 141 7.49 -47.89 5.62
C LEU A 141 6.93 -49.32 5.62
N PRO A 142 7.79 -50.34 5.59
CA PRO A 142 8.92 -50.61 4.70
C PRO A 142 8.52 -51.51 3.50
#